data_AF-A0A7J9XQJ8-F1
#
_entry.id   AF-A0A7J9XQJ8-F1
#
_cell.length_a   1.000
_cell.length_b   1.000
_cell.length_c   1.000
_cell.angle_alpha   90.00
_cell.angle_beta   90.00
_cell.angle_gamma   90.00
#
_symmetry.space_group_name_H-M   'P 1'
#
loop_
_entity.id
_entity.type
_entity.pdbx_description
1 polymer ?
#
loop_
_entity_poly.entity_id
_entity_poly.type
_entity_poly.pdbx_seq_one_letter_code
_entity_poly.pdbx_strand_id
1 'polypeptide(L)'
;MTRPTQGDHPAASPAGQRGGATSTRSRPVTPDQPAGPRRDDERAGARRAQGRTSRAEVAEPLAASWDPDPESDPGPGATRANRRRRRFARAASTYGWRVYAVPVLIVLTVLAVLDSARSPAPQTPEASAGSPSDEAPAVPLIPHPGAGPGFGAAKAAAELPGGGPFTKRGAGTWSVVPGAGPKFGTGKLSTYTVEVEDGVEMPGGPRGFATTVDATLNNPKSWMGSGRYAFRRVDDPAAADIRISLTSQLTTREVCGFGIPYDASCWKGNLKRVVINHARWARGAVAFQGNIVQYQQYVINHEVGHALGFQHVPCEATGELAPIMMQQTWGVSNDYIAALGSDGVEANGQVCEPNAWPFPAVD
;
A
#
# COMPACT_ATOMS: atom_id res chain seq x y z
N MET A 1 -57.15 -24.63 16.11
CA MET A 1 -58.11 -23.98 15.20
C MET A 1 -58.31 -22.54 15.68
N THR A 2 -58.17 -21.60 14.73
CA THR A 2 -58.68 -20.20 14.70
C THR A 2 -58.23 -19.16 15.75
N ARG A 3 -57.29 -18.32 15.28
CA ARG A 3 -57.13 -16.85 15.48
C ARG A 3 -58.27 -16.09 14.70
N PRO A 4 -58.31 -14.74 14.57
CA PRO A 4 -58.40 -13.60 15.52
C PRO A 4 -59.40 -12.50 14.99
N THR A 5 -59.15 -11.20 15.27
CA THR A 5 -59.69 -9.91 14.73
C THR A 5 -60.69 -9.18 15.62
N GLN A 6 -60.44 -7.95 16.13
CA GLN A 6 -60.20 -6.62 15.54
C GLN A 6 -61.51 -5.95 15.09
N GLY A 7 -61.79 -4.75 15.61
CA GLY A 7 -62.97 -3.95 15.30
C GLY A 7 -62.72 -2.45 15.54
N ASP A 8 -62.91 -1.69 14.47
CA ASP A 8 -62.55 -0.31 14.21
C ASP A 8 -63.46 0.77 14.85
N HIS A 9 -62.99 2.01 14.71
CA HIS A 9 -63.61 3.33 14.90
C HIS A 9 -65.13 3.48 14.63
N PRO A 10 -65.70 4.60 15.13
CA PRO A 10 -66.31 5.52 14.16
C PRO A 10 -65.95 7.01 14.35
N ALA A 11 -66.13 7.72 13.24
CA ALA A 11 -65.90 9.13 12.98
C ALA A 11 -67.02 10.05 13.48
N ALA A 12 -66.72 11.35 13.61
CA ALA A 12 -67.64 12.45 13.25
C ALA A 12 -66.91 13.80 13.13
N SER A 13 -66.95 14.38 11.93
CA SER A 13 -66.82 15.83 11.67
C SER A 13 -68.21 16.49 11.67
N PRO A 14 -68.28 17.82 11.73
CA PRO A 14 -68.91 18.60 10.64
C PRO A 14 -68.00 19.78 10.20
N ALA A 15 -67.77 20.01 8.90
CA ALA A 15 -68.59 20.81 7.96
C ALA A 15 -68.82 22.27 8.44
N GLY A 16 -68.53 23.34 7.70
CA GLY A 16 -68.02 23.54 6.35
C GLY A 16 -68.24 25.00 5.88
N GLN A 17 -67.84 25.27 4.62
CA GLN A 17 -68.24 26.37 3.70
C GLN A 17 -67.34 27.63 3.66
N ARG A 18 -67.06 28.25 2.50
CA ARG A 18 -67.30 27.99 1.06
C ARG A 18 -66.53 29.06 0.23
N GLY A 19 -66.12 28.67 -0.99
CA GLY A 19 -66.05 29.49 -2.21
C GLY A 19 -64.84 30.42 -2.38
N GLY A 20 -64.18 30.56 -3.52
CA GLY A 20 -64.38 30.05 -4.88
C GLY A 20 -63.64 30.97 -5.86
N ALA A 21 -63.13 30.37 -6.94
CA ALA A 21 -62.45 30.94 -8.11
C ALA A 21 -63.21 32.14 -8.76
N THR A 22 -62.67 32.98 -9.66
CA THR A 22 -62.10 32.62 -10.98
C THR A 22 -61.53 33.86 -11.72
N SER A 23 -60.42 33.66 -12.44
CA SER A 23 -60.05 34.15 -13.80
C SER A 23 -60.60 35.47 -14.38
N THR A 24 -59.71 36.31 -14.95
CA THR A 24 -59.75 36.69 -16.39
C THR A 24 -58.46 37.36 -16.91
N ARG A 25 -58.20 37.15 -18.22
CA ARG A 25 -57.05 37.53 -19.06
C ARG A 25 -56.89 39.04 -19.35
N SER A 26 -55.68 39.49 -19.73
CA SER A 26 -55.34 39.98 -21.11
C SER A 26 -54.08 40.90 -21.19
N ARG A 27 -52.98 40.38 -21.75
CA ARG A 27 -52.10 40.89 -22.86
C ARG A 27 -51.49 42.33 -22.88
N PRO A 28 -50.45 42.62 -23.74
CA PRO A 28 -49.08 43.00 -23.31
C PRO A 28 -48.55 44.32 -23.90
N VAL A 29 -47.43 44.88 -23.41
CA VAL A 29 -46.61 45.89 -24.13
C VAL A 29 -45.12 45.87 -23.67
N THR A 30 -44.22 45.61 -24.64
CA THR A 30 -42.90 46.26 -24.85
C THR A 30 -43.06 47.17 -26.09
N PRO A 31 -42.16 48.10 -26.50
CA PRO A 31 -40.70 48.18 -26.26
C PRO A 31 -40.15 49.62 -26.05
N ASP A 32 -38.83 49.79 -25.89
CA ASP A 32 -38.16 50.89 -26.62
C ASP A 32 -36.67 50.66 -26.90
N GLN A 33 -36.31 50.95 -28.15
CA GLN A 33 -35.01 51.12 -28.77
C GLN A 33 -35.18 52.36 -29.65
N PRO A 34 -34.11 53.13 -29.93
CA PRO A 34 -34.00 53.67 -31.29
C PRO A 34 -32.67 53.34 -31.97
N ALA A 35 -32.75 53.42 -33.29
CA ALA A 35 -31.91 52.79 -34.29
C ALA A 35 -31.01 53.77 -35.07
N GLY A 36 -29.81 53.29 -35.45
CA GLY A 36 -29.07 53.53 -36.71
C GLY A 36 -28.66 54.97 -37.11
N PRO A 37 -27.89 55.18 -38.23
CA PRO A 37 -27.58 54.22 -39.30
C PRO A 37 -26.15 54.30 -39.94
N ARG A 38 -25.94 53.44 -40.97
CA ARG A 38 -24.96 53.46 -42.11
C ARG A 38 -23.61 52.78 -41.85
N ARG A 39 -23.20 51.67 -42.49
CA ARG A 39 -23.07 51.24 -43.92
C ARG A 39 -22.05 52.02 -44.75
N ASP A 40 -21.15 51.20 -45.30
CA ASP A 40 -20.34 51.31 -46.52
C ASP A 40 -19.05 52.17 -46.45
N ASP A 41 -17.90 51.50 -46.54
CA ASP A 41 -17.02 51.62 -47.71
C ASP A 41 -15.80 50.67 -47.65
N GLU A 42 -15.79 49.73 -48.60
CA GLU A 42 -14.55 49.29 -49.23
C GLU A 42 -13.81 50.52 -49.79
N ARG A 43 -12.52 50.67 -49.50
CA ARG A 43 -11.62 51.15 -50.54
C ARG A 43 -10.17 50.73 -50.38
N ALA A 44 -9.77 49.94 -51.35
CA ALA A 44 -8.42 49.78 -51.84
C ALA A 44 -7.71 51.14 -52.00
N GLY A 45 -6.44 51.15 -51.62
CA GLY A 45 -5.49 52.25 -51.84
C GLY A 45 -4.09 51.69 -52.06
N ALA A 46 -3.91 51.00 -53.19
CA ALA A 46 -2.61 50.62 -53.71
C ALA A 46 -1.80 51.84 -54.17
N ARG A 47 -0.46 51.73 -54.02
CA ARG A 47 0.66 52.20 -54.87
C ARG A 47 1.75 52.88 -54.02
N ARG A 48 2.93 52.29 -53.81
CA ARG A 48 4.04 51.92 -54.75
C ARG A 48 5.13 53.00 -54.75
N ALA A 49 6.27 52.70 -54.16
CA ALA A 49 7.61 52.80 -54.78
C ALA A 49 8.65 52.16 -53.85
N GLN A 50 9.19 50.99 -54.20
CA GLN A 50 10.55 50.81 -54.74
C GLN A 50 11.63 50.78 -53.63
N GLY A 51 12.42 49.73 -53.45
CA GLY A 51 12.54 48.47 -54.18
C GLY A 51 13.79 47.71 -53.77
N ARG A 52 13.88 46.49 -54.33
CA ARG A 52 15.07 45.62 -54.49
C ARG A 52 15.62 45.00 -53.20
N THR A 53 15.99 43.73 -53.10
CA THR A 53 16.13 42.52 -53.95
C THR A 53 16.58 41.47 -52.91
N SER A 54 16.30 40.17 -52.92
CA SER A 54 15.96 39.19 -53.95
C SER A 54 15.77 37.83 -53.25
N ARG A 55 14.71 37.10 -53.66
CA ARG A 55 14.65 35.67 -54.02
C ARG A 55 15.03 34.63 -52.92
N ALA A 56 14.06 33.96 -52.29
CA ALA A 56 13.34 32.72 -52.73
C ALA A 56 14.28 31.49 -52.72
N GLU A 57 13.92 30.28 -52.29
CA GLU A 57 12.67 29.65 -51.84
C GLU A 57 13.06 28.20 -51.45
N VAL A 58 12.09 27.46 -50.89
CA VAL A 58 11.97 25.98 -50.83
C VAL A 58 12.51 25.25 -49.59
N ALA A 59 11.67 24.32 -49.16
CA ALA A 59 11.59 23.62 -47.89
C ALA A 59 12.19 22.19 -47.90
N GLU A 60 12.63 21.75 -46.72
CA GLU A 60 12.74 20.37 -46.16
C GLU A 60 13.68 19.32 -46.83
N PRO A 61 14.01 18.17 -46.18
CA PRO A 61 14.47 17.92 -44.80
C PRO A 61 15.70 16.93 -44.71
N LEU A 62 16.18 16.64 -43.47
CA LEU A 62 17.04 15.49 -43.03
C LEU A 62 18.42 15.22 -43.69
N ALA A 63 19.51 15.40 -42.92
CA ALA A 63 20.58 14.40 -42.66
C ALA A 63 21.76 15.03 -41.92
N ALA A 64 22.09 14.51 -40.73
CA ALA A 64 23.34 14.82 -40.05
C ALA A 64 24.48 14.10 -40.76
N SER A 65 25.39 14.85 -41.39
CA SER A 65 26.70 14.34 -41.80
C SER A 65 27.70 14.60 -40.67
N TRP A 66 28.37 13.53 -40.24
CA TRP A 66 29.40 13.54 -39.22
C TRP A 66 30.74 13.46 -39.96
N ASP A 67 31.60 14.46 -39.77
CA ASP A 67 32.94 14.53 -40.38
C ASP A 67 33.96 14.81 -39.27
N PRO A 68 34.86 13.87 -38.93
CA PRO A 68 35.95 14.12 -37.99
C PRO A 68 37.22 14.56 -38.74
N ASP A 69 37.69 15.78 -38.44
CA ASP A 69 38.96 16.33 -38.90
C ASP A 69 40.17 15.48 -38.48
N PRO A 70 41.24 15.41 -39.31
CA PRO A 70 42.45 14.66 -39.00
C PRO A 70 43.40 15.39 -38.05
N GLU A 71 44.01 14.56 -37.21
CA GLU A 71 45.20 14.71 -36.36
C GLU A 71 46.07 15.97 -36.54
N SER A 72 46.24 16.71 -35.45
CA SER A 72 47.32 17.68 -35.25
C SER A 72 48.41 17.08 -34.36
N ASP A 73 49.62 17.02 -34.91
CA ASP A 73 50.85 16.52 -34.31
C ASP A 73 51.33 17.43 -33.14
N PRO A 74 51.72 16.90 -31.96
CA PRO A 74 52.22 17.71 -30.86
C PRO A 74 53.76 17.88 -30.91
N GLY A 75 54.20 19.14 -30.83
CA GLY A 75 55.62 19.52 -30.73
C GLY A 75 56.34 19.04 -29.46
N PRO A 76 57.68 19.06 -29.44
CA PRO A 76 58.49 18.26 -28.53
C PRO A 76 58.86 19.01 -27.25
N GLY A 77 58.63 18.40 -26.08
CA GLY A 77 59.18 18.94 -24.83
C GLY A 77 58.65 18.31 -23.55
N ALA A 78 59.12 17.11 -23.18
CA ALA A 78 59.12 16.66 -21.79
C ALA A 78 60.09 15.49 -21.57
N THR A 79 61.25 15.84 -21.04
CA THR A 79 62.12 15.10 -20.11
C THR A 79 62.01 13.56 -20.03
N ARG A 80 63.13 12.96 -20.37
CA ARG A 80 63.53 11.55 -20.35
C ARG A 80 63.61 10.98 -18.93
N ALA A 81 62.50 10.91 -18.18
CA ALA A 81 62.51 10.38 -16.81
C ALA A 81 61.16 9.80 -16.34
N ASN A 82 60.36 9.16 -17.20
CA ASN A 82 59.24 8.35 -16.68
C ASN A 82 58.78 7.20 -17.61
N ARG A 83 59.69 6.67 -18.42
CA ARG A 83 59.39 5.61 -19.42
C ARG A 83 59.58 4.17 -18.90
N ARG A 84 59.83 3.98 -17.59
CA ARG A 84 59.96 2.66 -16.96
C ARG A 84 58.80 2.25 -16.05
N ARG A 85 57.88 3.16 -15.69
CA ARG A 85 56.69 2.84 -14.86
C ARG A 85 55.42 2.51 -15.66
N ARG A 86 55.41 2.66 -16.98
CA ARG A 86 54.21 2.39 -17.82
C ARG A 86 54.20 1.03 -18.53
N ARG A 87 55.20 0.16 -18.33
CA ARG A 87 55.22 -1.20 -18.91
C ARG A 87 54.67 -2.30 -17.98
N PHE A 88 54.51 -2.03 -16.68
CA PHE A 88 53.88 -2.96 -15.74
C PHE A 88 52.38 -2.72 -15.54
N ALA A 89 51.82 -1.64 -16.09
CA ALA A 89 50.39 -1.30 -15.98
C ALA A 89 49.53 -1.78 -17.17
N ARG A 90 50.10 -2.56 -18.11
CA ARG A 90 49.36 -3.15 -19.25
C ARG A 90 49.36 -4.68 -19.29
N ALA A 91 49.86 -5.34 -18.24
CA ALA A 91 49.81 -6.81 -18.11
C ALA A 91 48.90 -7.30 -16.97
N ALA A 92 48.22 -6.40 -16.25
CA ALA A 92 47.32 -6.74 -15.14
C ALA A 92 45.83 -6.60 -15.48
N SER A 93 45.47 -6.32 -16.74
CA SER A 93 44.06 -6.11 -17.15
C SER A 93 43.44 -7.26 -17.95
N THR A 94 44.12 -8.39 -18.12
CA THR A 94 43.56 -9.54 -18.85
C THR A 94 43.24 -10.76 -17.99
N TYR A 95 43.78 -10.90 -16.76
CA TYR A 95 43.53 -12.09 -15.93
C TYR A 95 43.48 -11.84 -14.40
N GLY A 96 43.01 -10.67 -13.94
CA GLY A 96 43.04 -10.27 -12.51
C GLY A 96 42.05 -10.95 -11.54
N TRP A 97 41.01 -11.63 -12.04
CA TRP A 97 40.07 -12.45 -11.23
C TRP A 97 40.14 -13.92 -11.62
N ARG A 98 40.25 -14.22 -12.92
CA ARG A 98 40.02 -15.57 -13.49
C ARG A 98 41.02 -16.63 -13.01
N VAL A 99 42.18 -16.22 -12.51
CA VAL A 99 43.17 -17.13 -11.89
C VAL A 99 42.64 -17.78 -10.61
N TYR A 100 41.71 -17.13 -9.90
CA TYR A 100 41.08 -17.68 -8.70
C TYR A 100 39.75 -18.38 -8.98
N ALA A 101 38.98 -17.92 -9.96
CA ALA A 101 37.66 -18.49 -10.24
C ALA A 101 37.68 -19.89 -10.86
N VAL A 102 38.67 -20.17 -11.70
CA VAL A 102 38.79 -21.49 -12.36
C VAL A 102 39.15 -22.60 -11.36
N PRO A 103 40.18 -22.48 -10.49
CA PRO A 103 40.46 -23.51 -9.50
C PRO A 103 39.34 -23.64 -8.46
N VAL A 104 38.69 -22.53 -8.07
CA VAL A 104 37.52 -22.59 -7.14
C VAL A 104 36.35 -23.33 -7.79
N LEU A 105 36.03 -23.06 -9.06
CA LEU A 105 34.99 -23.80 -9.77
C LEU A 105 35.33 -25.29 -9.90
N ILE A 106 36.59 -25.65 -10.20
CA ILE A 106 37.01 -27.05 -10.26
C ILE A 106 36.82 -27.74 -8.90
N VAL A 107 37.23 -27.11 -7.81
CA VAL A 107 37.03 -27.65 -6.45
C VAL A 107 35.55 -27.81 -6.12
N LEU A 108 34.71 -26.80 -6.42
CA LEU A 108 33.26 -26.89 -6.22
C LEU A 108 32.62 -27.99 -7.07
N THR A 109 33.10 -28.19 -8.30
CA THR A 109 32.58 -29.24 -9.19
C THR A 109 32.98 -30.63 -8.69
N VAL A 110 34.21 -30.80 -8.22
CA VAL A 110 34.67 -32.06 -7.60
C VAL A 110 33.90 -32.36 -6.31
N LEU A 111 33.64 -31.35 -5.48
CA LEU A 111 32.83 -31.51 -4.26
C LEU A 111 31.38 -31.90 -4.60
N ALA A 112 30.77 -31.29 -5.61
CA ALA A 112 29.41 -31.65 -6.05
C ALA A 112 29.33 -33.08 -6.63
N VAL A 113 30.36 -33.54 -7.34
CA VAL A 113 30.44 -34.92 -7.85
C VAL A 113 30.64 -35.93 -6.71
N LEU A 114 31.44 -35.60 -5.69
CA LEU A 114 31.63 -36.45 -4.53
C LEU A 114 30.40 -36.50 -3.60
N ASP A 115 29.62 -35.42 -3.53
CA ASP A 115 28.34 -35.35 -2.79
C ASP A 115 27.23 -36.15 -3.49
N SER A 116 27.15 -36.06 -4.82
CA SER A 116 26.22 -36.86 -5.62
C SER A 116 26.58 -38.36 -5.63
N ALA A 117 27.87 -38.71 -5.54
CA ALA A 117 28.33 -40.10 -5.40
C ALA A 117 28.14 -40.68 -3.97
N ARG A 118 27.89 -39.84 -2.96
CA ARG A 118 27.63 -40.25 -1.57
C ARG A 118 26.15 -40.19 -1.18
N SER A 119 25.29 -39.79 -2.12
CA SER A 119 23.84 -39.78 -1.92
C SER A 119 23.31 -41.22 -1.96
N PRO A 120 22.74 -41.77 -0.87
CA PRO A 120 22.01 -43.03 -0.95
C PRO A 120 20.76 -42.82 -1.82
N ALA A 121 20.45 -43.83 -2.65
CA ALA A 121 19.31 -43.80 -3.55
C ALA A 121 17.99 -43.50 -2.81
N PRO A 122 17.04 -42.77 -3.42
CA PRO A 122 15.73 -42.56 -2.83
C PRO A 122 15.00 -43.91 -2.77
N GLN A 123 14.84 -44.44 -1.56
CA GLN A 123 13.97 -45.58 -1.31
C GLN A 123 12.53 -45.09 -1.33
N THR A 124 11.74 -45.69 -2.21
CA THR A 124 10.28 -45.59 -2.27
C THR A 124 9.69 -45.99 -0.90
N PRO A 125 8.86 -45.18 -0.24
CA PRO A 125 8.17 -45.66 0.95
C PRO A 125 6.94 -46.46 0.52
N GLU A 126 7.05 -47.79 0.58
CA GLU A 126 5.90 -48.67 0.74
C GLU A 126 5.24 -48.38 2.09
N ALA A 127 3.92 -48.26 2.08
CA ALA A 127 3.11 -48.12 3.26
C ALA A 127 3.22 -49.38 4.14
N SER A 128 3.59 -49.21 5.41
CA SER A 128 3.23 -50.17 6.46
C SER A 128 3.09 -49.50 7.81
N ALA A 129 2.02 -49.90 8.49
CA ALA A 129 1.57 -49.45 9.79
C ALA A 129 2.50 -49.94 10.92
N GLY A 130 2.69 -49.10 11.94
CA GLY A 130 3.33 -49.50 13.21
C GLY A 130 3.55 -48.32 14.14
N SER A 131 2.89 -48.34 15.30
CA SER A 131 2.99 -47.38 16.41
C SER A 131 4.18 -47.71 17.37
N PRO A 132 4.50 -46.86 18.38
CA PRO A 132 5.85 -46.38 18.68
C PRO A 132 6.54 -47.03 19.89
N SER A 133 7.86 -46.79 20.07
CA SER A 133 8.51 -46.65 21.39
C SER A 133 9.96 -46.10 21.32
N ASP A 134 10.18 -45.04 22.11
CA ASP A 134 11.30 -44.71 23.03
C ASP A 134 12.79 -44.57 22.60
N GLU A 135 13.24 -43.30 22.72
CA GLU A 135 14.29 -42.78 23.62
C GLU A 135 15.81 -42.91 23.30
N ALA A 136 16.47 -41.75 23.06
CA ALA A 136 17.87 -41.41 23.39
C ALA A 136 18.13 -39.87 23.28
N PRO A 137 19.16 -39.27 23.92
CA PRO A 137 19.00 -38.10 24.80
C PRO A 137 19.32 -36.71 24.21
N ALA A 138 18.90 -35.70 25.00
CA ALA A 138 18.76 -34.28 24.68
C ALA A 138 20.06 -33.45 24.65
N VAL A 139 20.04 -32.44 23.76
CA VAL A 139 20.84 -31.20 23.82
C VAL A 139 19.83 -30.07 24.10
N PRO A 140 20.08 -29.09 25.00
CA PRO A 140 19.03 -28.15 25.42
C PRO A 140 18.79 -27.11 24.31
N LEU A 141 17.75 -27.33 23.51
CA LEU A 141 17.17 -26.31 22.64
C LEU A 141 16.14 -25.52 23.44
N ILE A 142 16.22 -24.19 23.26
CA ILE A 142 15.22 -23.16 23.55
C ILE A 142 13.79 -23.76 23.58
N PRO A 143 12.94 -23.46 24.59
CA PRO A 143 11.60 -24.03 24.66
C PRO A 143 10.85 -23.69 23.37
N HIS A 144 10.73 -24.68 22.49
CA HIS A 144 9.77 -24.61 21.40
C HIS A 144 8.40 -24.70 22.07
N PRO A 145 7.48 -23.76 21.84
CA PRO A 145 6.11 -23.94 22.29
C PRO A 145 5.63 -25.26 21.69
N GLY A 146 5.34 -26.22 22.58
CA GLY A 146 4.96 -27.57 22.19
C GLY A 146 3.79 -27.51 21.21
N ALA A 147 3.81 -28.38 20.20
CA ALA A 147 2.74 -28.56 19.25
C ALA A 147 1.50 -29.17 19.94
N GLY A 148 0.90 -28.42 20.86
CA GLY A 148 -0.42 -28.72 21.40
C GLY A 148 -1.51 -28.45 20.36
N PRO A 149 -2.73 -28.95 20.57
CA PRO A 149 -3.85 -28.76 19.63
C PRO A 149 -4.11 -27.29 19.25
N GLY A 150 -3.87 -26.36 20.17
CA GLY A 150 -4.02 -24.91 19.94
C GLY A 150 -2.99 -24.30 18.99
N PHE A 151 -1.78 -24.87 18.90
CA PHE A 151 -0.73 -24.33 18.02
C PHE A 151 -1.08 -24.50 16.54
N GLY A 152 -1.72 -25.62 16.16
CA GLY A 152 -2.21 -25.82 14.80
C GLY A 152 -3.29 -24.80 14.41
N ALA A 153 -4.22 -24.52 15.33
CA ALA A 153 -5.27 -23.52 15.13
C ALA A 153 -4.71 -22.09 15.07
N ALA A 154 -3.72 -21.76 15.91
CA ALA A 154 -3.04 -20.47 15.90
C ALA A 154 -2.33 -20.21 14.56
N LYS A 155 -1.62 -21.22 14.03
CA LYS A 155 -1.01 -21.14 12.69
C LYS A 155 -2.05 -20.92 11.60
N ALA A 156 -3.16 -21.65 11.65
CA ALA A 156 -4.24 -21.51 10.68
C ALA A 156 -4.88 -20.11 10.74
N ALA A 157 -5.05 -19.54 11.94
CA ALA A 157 -5.58 -18.20 12.13
C ALA A 157 -4.65 -17.10 11.58
N ALA A 158 -3.34 -17.28 11.72
CA ALA A 158 -2.33 -16.36 11.23
C ALA A 158 -1.97 -16.52 9.75
N GLU A 159 -2.41 -17.59 9.09
CA GLU A 159 -2.14 -17.80 7.67
C GLU A 159 -2.76 -16.69 6.80
N LEU A 160 -2.15 -16.43 5.64
CA LEU A 160 -2.76 -15.56 4.65
C LEU A 160 -3.95 -16.29 4.00
N PRO A 161 -5.20 -15.79 4.11
CA PRO A 161 -6.33 -16.44 3.48
C PRO A 161 -6.16 -16.58 1.96
N GLY A 162 -6.93 -17.48 1.36
CA GLY A 162 -7.13 -17.47 -0.08
C GLY A 162 -7.82 -16.18 -0.54
N GLY A 163 -7.69 -15.82 -1.81
CA GLY A 163 -8.32 -14.61 -2.33
C GLY A 163 -7.66 -14.09 -3.61
N GLY A 164 -7.99 -12.85 -3.94
CA GLY A 164 -7.52 -12.17 -5.15
C GLY A 164 -6.00 -12.11 -5.30
N PRO A 165 -5.51 -11.79 -6.51
CA PRO A 165 -4.08 -11.59 -6.73
C PRO A 165 -3.57 -10.37 -5.94
N PHE A 166 -2.27 -10.38 -5.66
CA PHE A 166 -1.57 -9.27 -5.05
C PHE A 166 -0.13 -9.21 -5.58
N THR A 167 0.46 -8.03 -5.57
CA THR A 167 1.87 -7.82 -5.90
C THR A 167 2.76 -8.40 -4.81
N LYS A 168 3.52 -9.45 -5.16
CA LYS A 168 4.52 -10.05 -4.25
C LYS A 168 5.75 -9.17 -4.07
N ARG A 169 6.23 -8.52 -5.14
CA ARG A 169 7.45 -7.70 -5.14
C ARG A 169 7.18 -6.38 -5.87
N GLY A 170 7.46 -5.26 -5.21
CA GLY A 170 7.53 -3.93 -5.80
C GLY A 170 8.98 -3.44 -5.88
N ALA A 171 9.15 -2.13 -6.13
CA ALA A 171 10.46 -1.50 -6.34
C ALA A 171 11.20 -1.11 -5.06
N GLY A 172 10.56 -1.14 -3.89
CA GLY A 172 11.11 -0.61 -2.63
C GLY A 172 11.12 0.92 -2.54
N THR A 173 10.53 1.61 -3.52
CA THR A 173 10.31 3.07 -3.56
C THR A 173 8.82 3.35 -3.55
N TRP A 174 8.41 4.48 -2.97
CA TRP A 174 6.99 4.84 -2.84
C TRP A 174 6.71 6.19 -3.49
N SER A 175 5.61 6.22 -4.24
CA SER A 175 5.05 7.42 -4.84
C SER A 175 3.90 7.96 -3.99
N VAL A 176 3.89 9.27 -3.74
CA VAL A 176 2.76 9.94 -3.07
C VAL A 176 1.56 9.94 -4.00
N VAL A 177 0.40 9.55 -3.47
CA VAL A 177 -0.88 9.77 -4.14
C VAL A 177 -1.33 11.19 -3.78
N PRO A 178 -1.48 12.11 -4.75
CA PRO A 178 -1.94 13.46 -4.44
C PRO A 178 -3.35 13.47 -3.85
N GLY A 179 -3.58 14.33 -2.87
CA GLY A 179 -4.89 14.48 -2.23
C GLY A 179 -4.88 15.33 -0.96
N ALA A 180 -3.95 16.28 -0.84
CA ALA A 180 -3.93 17.20 0.29
C ALA A 180 -5.30 17.86 0.51
N GLY A 181 -5.68 18.03 1.77
CA GLY A 181 -7.03 18.45 2.14
C GLY A 181 -7.10 19.23 3.45
N PRO A 182 -8.30 19.68 3.84
CA PRO A 182 -8.50 20.37 5.10
C PRO A 182 -8.23 19.43 6.29
N LYS A 183 -7.94 20.04 7.45
CA LYS A 183 -7.87 19.32 8.73
C LYS A 183 -9.26 18.78 9.11
N PHE A 184 -9.32 17.57 9.65
CA PHE A 184 -10.49 17.02 10.32
C PHE A 184 -10.15 16.54 11.74
N GLY A 185 -11.18 16.42 12.59
CA GLY A 185 -11.02 16.13 14.02
C GLY A 185 -10.58 17.32 14.87
N THR A 186 -10.47 17.09 16.18
CA THR A 186 -10.05 18.07 17.18
C THR A 186 -8.90 17.51 18.03
N GLY A 187 -8.17 18.39 18.72
CA GLY A 187 -7.00 17.98 19.53
C GLY A 187 -5.68 18.04 18.75
N LYS A 188 -4.76 17.13 19.08
CA LYS A 188 -3.39 17.14 18.53
C LYS A 188 -3.42 16.80 17.04
N LEU A 189 -2.86 17.69 16.22
CA LEU A 189 -2.75 17.50 14.78
C LEU A 189 -1.61 16.54 14.42
N SER A 190 -1.92 15.54 13.61
CA SER A 190 -0.95 14.70 12.89
C SER A 190 -1.15 14.89 11.39
N THR A 191 -0.10 15.31 10.70
CA THR A 191 -0.10 15.38 9.23
C THR A 191 0.25 14.03 8.62
N TYR A 192 -0.37 13.66 7.50
CA TYR A 192 -0.06 12.39 6.85
C TYR A 192 0.00 12.46 5.33
N THR A 193 0.84 11.63 4.72
CA THR A 193 0.79 11.31 3.29
C THR A 193 0.12 9.95 3.09
N VAL A 194 -0.43 9.75 1.89
CA VAL A 194 -0.76 8.41 1.38
C VAL A 194 0.18 8.09 0.23
N GLU A 195 0.82 6.93 0.30
CA GLU A 195 1.82 6.50 -0.66
C GLU A 195 1.55 5.06 -1.11
N VAL A 196 2.00 4.72 -2.32
CA VAL A 196 1.95 3.35 -2.85
C VAL A 196 3.33 3.00 -3.36
N GLU A 197 3.81 1.81 -3.02
CA GLU A 197 5.07 1.31 -3.54
C GLU A 197 4.99 1.14 -5.06
N ASP A 198 6.01 1.61 -5.77
CA ASP A 198 6.06 1.51 -7.21
C ASP A 198 6.05 0.03 -7.64
N GLY A 199 5.17 -0.29 -8.61
CA GLY A 199 4.92 -1.67 -9.07
C GLY A 199 3.83 -2.41 -8.29
N VAL A 200 3.25 -1.83 -7.24
CA VAL A 200 2.05 -2.39 -6.60
C VAL A 200 0.82 -2.11 -7.47
N GLU A 201 0.11 -3.19 -7.83
CA GLU A 201 -1.10 -3.15 -8.62
C GLU A 201 -2.27 -3.69 -7.79
N MET A 202 -3.33 -2.90 -7.64
CA MET A 202 -4.51 -3.26 -6.87
C MET A 202 -5.80 -2.81 -7.56
N PRO A 203 -6.93 -3.50 -7.36
CA PRO A 203 -8.23 -2.99 -7.76
C PRO A 203 -8.48 -1.58 -7.19
N GLY A 204 -8.98 -0.67 -8.03
CA GLY A 204 -9.17 0.74 -7.67
C GLY A 204 -7.90 1.61 -7.71
N GLY A 205 -6.73 1.01 -7.92
CA GLY A 205 -5.45 1.70 -8.06
C GLY A 205 -5.04 2.53 -6.82
N PRO A 206 -4.01 3.37 -6.95
CA PRO A 206 -3.51 4.18 -5.84
C PRO A 206 -4.56 5.13 -5.23
N ARG A 207 -5.48 5.65 -6.05
CA ARG A 207 -6.58 6.50 -5.57
C ARG A 207 -7.58 5.72 -4.72
N GLY A 208 -7.88 4.46 -5.07
CA GLY A 208 -8.75 3.61 -4.27
C GLY A 208 -8.19 3.39 -2.85
N PHE A 209 -6.89 3.07 -2.76
CA PHE A 209 -6.21 2.97 -1.46
C PHE A 209 -6.30 4.28 -0.67
N ALA A 210 -6.01 5.41 -1.30
CA ALA A 210 -6.06 6.71 -0.65
C ALA A 210 -7.45 7.10 -0.15
N THR A 211 -8.50 6.82 -0.95
CA THR A 211 -9.88 7.02 -0.52
C THR A 211 -10.22 6.19 0.70
N THR A 212 -9.79 4.92 0.77
CA THR A 212 -10.04 4.08 1.94
C THR A 212 -9.31 4.59 3.18
N VAL A 213 -8.06 5.04 3.05
CA VAL A 213 -7.30 5.65 4.16
C VAL A 213 -8.02 6.89 4.69
N ASP A 214 -8.35 7.83 3.81
CA ASP A 214 -8.99 9.09 4.19
C ASP A 214 -10.38 8.85 4.82
N ALA A 215 -11.19 7.98 4.21
CA ALA A 215 -12.51 7.65 4.72
C ALA A 215 -12.45 6.94 6.09
N THR A 216 -11.42 6.13 6.31
CA THR A 216 -11.22 5.44 7.60
C THR A 216 -10.82 6.43 8.68
N LEU A 217 -9.82 7.29 8.44
CA LEU A 217 -9.33 8.22 9.46
C LEU A 217 -10.33 9.34 9.76
N ASN A 218 -11.10 9.79 8.76
CA ASN A 218 -12.15 10.81 8.92
C ASN A 218 -13.48 10.23 9.45
N ASN A 219 -13.51 8.96 9.86
CA ASN A 219 -14.70 8.37 10.44
C ASN A 219 -14.82 8.73 11.93
N PRO A 220 -16.02 9.11 12.44
CA PRO A 220 -16.23 9.32 13.88
C PRO A 220 -15.91 8.11 14.77
N LYS A 221 -15.92 6.89 14.22
CA LYS A 221 -15.51 5.67 14.93
C LYS A 221 -13.99 5.50 15.00
N SER A 222 -13.23 6.25 14.19
CA SER A 222 -11.75 6.28 14.18
C SER A 222 -11.21 7.22 15.27
N TRP A 223 -9.88 7.36 15.33
CA TRP A 223 -9.14 8.12 16.36
C TRP A 223 -9.69 9.53 16.61
N MET A 224 -10.19 10.22 15.57
CA MET A 224 -10.77 11.55 15.71
C MET A 224 -12.03 11.60 16.60
N GLY A 225 -12.75 10.48 16.73
CA GLY A 225 -13.94 10.35 17.57
C GLY A 225 -13.70 10.65 19.04
N SER A 226 -12.46 10.48 19.53
CA SER A 226 -12.10 10.82 20.90
C SER A 226 -12.06 12.32 21.20
N GLY A 227 -12.05 13.17 20.16
CA GLY A 227 -11.80 14.60 20.29
C GLY A 227 -10.36 14.98 20.68
N ARG A 228 -9.44 14.01 20.74
CA ARG A 228 -8.03 14.21 21.12
C ARG A 228 -7.07 14.18 19.93
N TYR A 229 -7.50 13.65 18.79
CA TYR A 229 -6.70 13.49 17.58
C TYR A 229 -7.34 14.19 16.39
N ALA A 230 -6.53 15.00 15.70
CA ALA A 230 -6.89 15.63 14.44
C ALA A 230 -5.89 15.21 13.36
N PHE A 231 -6.35 15.13 12.12
CA PHE A 231 -5.50 14.75 11.00
C PHE A 231 -5.62 15.75 9.86
N ARG A 232 -4.56 15.85 9.06
CA ARG A 232 -4.55 16.59 7.81
C ARG A 232 -3.69 15.87 6.78
N ARG A 233 -4.30 15.51 5.65
CA ARG A 233 -3.55 14.97 4.52
C ARG A 233 -2.70 16.08 3.87
N VAL A 234 -1.44 15.78 3.62
CA VAL A 234 -0.48 16.62 2.90
C VAL A 234 0.15 15.79 1.77
N ASP A 235 0.69 16.46 0.75
CA ASP A 235 1.33 15.79 -0.40
C ASP A 235 2.86 15.82 -0.33
N ASP A 236 3.45 16.59 0.60
CA ASP A 236 4.89 16.61 0.84
C ASP A 236 5.27 15.62 1.97
N PRO A 237 6.00 14.53 1.67
CA PRO A 237 6.45 13.57 2.68
C PRO A 237 7.38 14.16 3.73
N ALA A 238 8.13 15.23 3.42
CA ALA A 238 9.02 15.87 4.37
C ALA A 238 8.23 16.63 5.46
N ALA A 239 7.04 17.11 5.12
CA ALA A 239 6.12 17.79 6.03
C ALA A 239 5.22 16.84 6.83
N ALA A 240 5.22 15.53 6.52
CA ALA A 240 4.34 14.55 7.13
C ALA A 240 4.88 14.00 8.46
N ASP A 241 4.00 13.88 9.45
CA ASP A 241 4.27 13.17 10.70
C ASP A 241 4.13 11.65 10.52
N ILE A 242 3.22 11.22 9.62
CA ILE A 242 2.89 9.83 9.35
C ILE A 242 2.85 9.60 7.83
N ARG A 243 3.59 8.63 7.31
CA ARG A 243 3.57 8.22 5.91
C ARG A 243 2.84 6.89 5.81
N ILE A 244 1.61 6.88 5.29
CA ILE A 244 0.78 5.67 5.19
C ILE A 244 0.98 5.04 3.82
N SER A 245 1.43 3.79 3.77
CA SER A 245 1.99 3.23 2.54
C SER A 245 1.55 1.81 2.24
N LEU A 246 0.88 1.61 1.10
CA LEU A 246 0.59 0.28 0.60
C LEU A 246 1.85 -0.31 -0.05
N THR A 247 2.28 -1.45 0.46
CA THR A 247 3.60 -2.02 0.19
C THR A 247 3.47 -3.49 -0.20
N SER A 248 4.19 -3.91 -1.23
CA SER A 248 4.26 -5.29 -1.68
C SER A 248 4.69 -6.25 -0.56
N GLN A 249 4.33 -7.53 -0.71
CA GLN A 249 4.55 -8.54 0.31
C GLN A 249 6.02 -8.62 0.76
N LEU A 250 6.94 -8.74 -0.19
CA LEU A 250 8.36 -8.96 0.11
C LEU A 250 9.03 -7.70 0.66
N THR A 251 8.71 -6.51 0.13
CA THR A 251 9.19 -5.25 0.69
C THR A 251 8.66 -5.05 2.12
N THR A 252 7.41 -5.46 2.39
CA THR A 252 6.87 -5.41 3.76
C THR A 252 7.65 -6.33 4.69
N ARG A 253 7.99 -7.55 4.28
CA ARG A 253 8.82 -8.47 5.09
C ARG A 253 10.21 -7.91 5.38
N GLU A 254 10.80 -7.19 4.43
CA GLU A 254 12.09 -6.53 4.63
C GLU A 254 11.99 -5.36 5.61
N VAL A 255 10.99 -4.50 5.45
CA VAL A 255 10.82 -3.29 6.27
C VAL A 255 10.29 -3.62 7.67
N CYS A 256 9.26 -4.47 7.76
CA CYS A 256 8.61 -4.87 9.00
C CYS A 256 9.36 -5.96 9.76
N GLY A 257 10.11 -6.81 9.05
CA GLY A 257 10.63 -8.06 9.56
C GLY A 257 9.67 -9.22 9.27
N PHE A 258 10.18 -10.44 9.40
CA PHE A 258 9.44 -11.69 9.15
C PHE A 258 9.88 -12.80 10.12
N GLY A 259 10.17 -12.43 11.37
CA GLY A 259 10.58 -13.38 12.41
C GLY A 259 9.44 -14.34 12.80
N ILE A 260 8.20 -13.85 12.71
CA ILE A 260 6.99 -14.67 12.68
C ILE A 260 6.68 -14.88 11.19
N PRO A 261 6.61 -16.13 10.69
CA PRO A 261 6.53 -16.41 9.26
C PRO A 261 5.12 -16.17 8.66
N TYR A 262 4.45 -15.10 9.08
CA TYR A 262 3.13 -14.68 8.63
C TYR A 262 3.17 -13.22 8.19
N ASP A 263 2.52 -12.94 7.06
CA ASP A 263 2.46 -11.57 6.53
C ASP A 263 1.67 -10.68 7.48
N ALA A 264 2.26 -9.54 7.87
CA ALA A 264 1.65 -8.52 8.70
C ALA A 264 2.02 -7.12 8.19
N SER A 265 1.24 -6.14 8.61
CA SER A 265 1.56 -4.71 8.48
C SER A 265 2.38 -4.27 9.70
N CYS A 266 2.97 -3.06 9.65
CA CYS A 266 3.65 -2.51 10.82
C CYS A 266 3.78 -0.98 10.78
N TRP A 267 4.05 -0.39 11.94
CA TRP A 267 4.62 0.96 12.07
C TRP A 267 6.15 0.92 12.20
N LYS A 268 6.85 1.77 11.44
CA LYS A 268 8.30 2.00 11.54
C LYS A 268 8.60 3.44 11.88
N GLY A 269 8.79 3.71 13.17
CA GLY A 269 9.01 5.06 13.70
C GLY A 269 10.23 5.77 13.09
N ASN A 270 11.33 5.06 12.83
CA ASN A 270 12.53 5.62 12.18
C ASN A 270 12.28 6.10 10.74
N LEU A 271 11.25 5.56 10.07
CA LEU A 271 10.82 5.97 8.72
C LEU A 271 9.58 6.85 8.74
N LYS A 272 9.02 7.13 9.94
CA LYS A 272 7.68 7.68 10.13
C LYS A 272 6.61 6.97 9.28
N ARG A 273 6.75 5.66 9.05
CA ARG A 273 5.97 4.95 8.03
C ARG A 273 5.04 3.90 8.63
N VAL A 274 3.76 4.02 8.32
CA VAL A 274 2.77 2.94 8.42
C VAL A 274 2.87 2.11 7.14
N VAL A 275 3.32 0.87 7.26
CA VAL A 275 3.51 -0.06 6.15
C VAL A 275 2.33 -1.03 6.14
N ILE A 276 1.44 -0.86 5.16
CA ILE A 276 0.30 -1.75 4.94
C ILE A 276 0.73 -2.86 3.96
N ASN A 277 0.67 -4.11 4.40
CA ASN A 277 1.03 -5.26 3.57
C ASN A 277 -0.02 -5.51 2.49
N HIS A 278 0.38 -5.45 1.22
CA HIS A 278 -0.54 -5.61 0.09
C HIS A 278 -1.17 -7.00 0.01
N ALA A 279 -0.49 -8.05 0.45
CA ALA A 279 -1.06 -9.40 0.49
C ALA A 279 -2.28 -9.43 1.43
N ARG A 280 -2.15 -8.82 2.62
CA ARG A 280 -3.23 -8.68 3.59
C ARG A 280 -4.28 -7.67 3.14
N TRP A 281 -3.89 -6.59 2.48
CA TRP A 281 -4.83 -5.64 1.89
C TRP A 281 -5.79 -6.30 0.88
N ALA A 282 -5.29 -7.28 0.13
CA ALA A 282 -6.06 -7.98 -0.90
C ALA A 282 -6.87 -9.17 -0.34
N ARG A 283 -6.40 -9.84 0.72
CA ARG A 283 -6.96 -11.12 1.20
C ARG A 283 -7.44 -11.12 2.65
N GLY A 284 -7.11 -10.09 3.41
CA GLY A 284 -7.53 -9.91 4.79
C GLY A 284 -6.84 -10.85 5.77
N ALA A 285 -7.55 -11.15 6.86
CA ALA A 285 -7.17 -12.12 7.86
C ALA A 285 -8.34 -13.08 8.13
N VAL A 286 -8.02 -14.29 8.58
CA VAL A 286 -9.02 -15.36 8.82
C VAL A 286 -10.10 -14.91 9.79
N ALA A 287 -9.73 -14.12 10.82
CA ALA A 287 -10.65 -13.58 11.81
C ALA A 287 -11.81 -12.77 11.18
N PHE A 288 -11.58 -12.09 10.05
CA PHE A 288 -12.59 -11.25 9.40
C PHE A 288 -13.48 -12.02 8.41
N GLN A 289 -13.30 -13.33 8.26
CA GLN A 289 -14.18 -14.23 7.50
C GLN A 289 -14.50 -13.74 6.07
N GLY A 290 -13.51 -13.13 5.40
CA GLY A 290 -13.66 -12.59 4.03
C GLY A 290 -14.24 -11.17 3.96
N ASN A 291 -14.58 -10.53 5.08
CA ASN A 291 -14.94 -9.12 5.12
C ASN A 291 -13.69 -8.23 4.95
N ILE A 292 -13.26 -8.10 3.68
CA ILE A 292 -12.03 -7.38 3.33
C ILE A 292 -12.11 -5.90 3.68
N VAL A 293 -13.29 -5.28 3.56
CA VAL A 293 -13.47 -3.86 3.87
C VAL A 293 -13.24 -3.59 5.36
N GLN A 294 -13.80 -4.44 6.22
CA GLN A 294 -13.59 -4.34 7.66
C GLN A 294 -12.12 -4.58 8.03
N TYR A 295 -11.45 -5.55 7.40
CA TYR A 295 -10.00 -5.74 7.62
C TYR A 295 -9.18 -4.52 7.20
N GLN A 296 -9.49 -3.90 6.06
CA GLN A 296 -8.78 -2.71 5.58
C GLN A 296 -8.92 -1.54 6.57
N GLN A 297 -10.13 -1.32 7.09
CA GLN A 297 -10.38 -0.32 8.14
C GLN A 297 -9.62 -0.64 9.44
N TYR A 298 -9.65 -1.91 9.86
CA TYR A 298 -8.90 -2.40 11.02
C TYR A 298 -7.40 -2.09 10.87
N VAL A 299 -6.76 -2.54 9.79
CA VAL A 299 -5.30 -2.44 9.66
C VAL A 299 -4.86 -0.99 9.53
N ILE A 300 -5.64 -0.11 8.89
CA ILE A 300 -5.36 1.33 8.87
C ILE A 300 -5.39 1.89 10.30
N ASN A 301 -6.46 1.65 11.05
CA ASN A 301 -6.61 2.19 12.40
C ASN A 301 -5.56 1.61 13.37
N HIS A 302 -5.28 0.31 13.29
CA HIS A 302 -4.29 -0.39 14.12
C HIS A 302 -2.89 0.18 13.93
N GLU A 303 -2.41 0.27 12.69
CA GLU A 303 -1.05 0.76 12.42
C GLU A 303 -0.91 2.26 12.69
N VAL A 304 -1.96 3.05 12.43
CA VAL A 304 -1.98 4.45 12.84
C VAL A 304 -2.02 4.57 14.37
N GLY A 305 -2.64 3.63 15.09
CA GLY A 305 -2.57 3.54 16.54
C GLY A 305 -1.14 3.43 17.05
N HIS A 306 -0.31 2.59 16.43
CA HIS A 306 1.12 2.54 16.74
C HIS A 306 1.83 3.86 16.46
N ALA A 307 1.51 4.53 15.34
CA ALA A 307 2.06 5.86 15.03
C ALA A 307 1.66 6.93 16.07
N LEU A 308 0.48 6.79 16.68
CA LEU A 308 0.01 7.63 17.79
C LEU A 308 0.57 7.22 19.16
N GLY A 309 1.32 6.11 19.24
CA GLY A 309 2.01 5.64 20.45
C GLY A 309 1.32 4.51 21.21
N PHE A 310 0.21 3.97 20.69
CA PHE A 310 -0.47 2.84 21.32
C PHE A 310 0.27 1.53 21.09
N GLN A 311 0.31 0.68 22.12
CA GLN A 311 0.88 -0.67 22.08
C GLN A 311 -0.24 -1.69 21.89
N HIS A 312 0.13 -2.93 21.59
CA HIS A 312 -0.83 -4.01 21.49
C HIS A 312 -1.59 -4.20 22.82
N VAL A 313 -2.88 -4.55 22.70
CA VAL A 313 -3.77 -4.84 23.82
C VAL A 313 -4.46 -6.18 23.56
N PRO A 314 -4.42 -7.14 24.49
CA PRO A 314 -5.09 -8.43 24.31
C PRO A 314 -6.61 -8.27 24.29
N CYS A 315 -7.32 -9.35 23.93
CA CYS A 315 -8.75 -9.44 24.19
C CYS A 315 -9.01 -9.30 25.70
N GLU A 316 -10.01 -8.51 26.09
CA GLU A 316 -10.33 -8.25 27.51
C GLU A 316 -11.38 -9.23 28.06
N ALA A 317 -12.33 -9.65 27.23
CA ALA A 317 -13.40 -10.56 27.59
C ALA A 317 -13.96 -11.30 26.36
N THR A 318 -14.38 -12.55 26.56
CA THR A 318 -14.93 -13.37 25.47
C THR A 318 -16.24 -12.81 24.95
N GLY A 319 -16.38 -12.73 23.63
CA GLY A 319 -17.57 -12.23 22.93
C GLY A 319 -17.67 -10.71 22.80
N GLU A 320 -16.77 -9.96 23.46
CA GLU A 320 -16.67 -8.51 23.26
C GLU A 320 -15.93 -8.18 21.97
N LEU A 321 -16.12 -6.96 21.46
CA LEU A 321 -15.32 -6.48 20.33
C LEU A 321 -13.84 -6.40 20.73
N ALA A 322 -12.97 -6.93 19.88
CA ALA A 322 -11.53 -6.84 20.07
C ALA A 322 -11.10 -5.37 20.19
N PRO A 323 -10.24 -5.00 21.16
CA PRO A 323 -9.60 -3.69 21.15
C PRO A 323 -8.92 -3.45 19.80
N ILE A 324 -8.95 -2.22 19.28
CA ILE A 324 -8.35 -1.92 17.97
C ILE A 324 -6.87 -2.28 17.91
N MET A 325 -6.20 -2.22 19.05
CA MET A 325 -4.78 -2.56 19.20
C MET A 325 -4.54 -4.05 19.49
N MET A 326 -5.56 -4.91 19.49
CA MET A 326 -5.35 -6.36 19.41
C MET A 326 -4.79 -6.71 18.04
N GLN A 327 -3.82 -7.63 17.97
CA GLN A 327 -3.24 -8.09 16.70
C GLN A 327 -4.16 -9.08 15.99
N GLN A 328 -5.31 -8.58 15.50
CA GLN A 328 -6.38 -9.37 14.90
C GLN A 328 -5.98 -10.01 13.55
N THR A 329 -4.85 -9.60 12.94
CA THR A 329 -4.28 -10.29 11.77
C THR A 329 -3.90 -11.73 12.08
N TRP A 330 -3.60 -12.03 13.34
CA TRP A 330 -3.22 -13.36 13.82
C TRP A 330 -4.37 -14.12 14.49
N GLY A 331 -5.53 -13.48 14.65
CA GLY A 331 -6.71 -14.05 15.28
C GLY A 331 -7.27 -13.16 16.38
N VAL A 332 -8.45 -13.51 16.85
CA VAL A 332 -9.17 -12.83 17.93
C VAL A 332 -9.17 -13.64 19.23
N SER A 333 -8.32 -14.66 19.33
CA SER A 333 -8.11 -15.44 20.55
C SER A 333 -6.76 -15.09 21.17
N ASN A 334 -6.74 -14.84 22.47
CA ASN A 334 -5.49 -14.60 23.21
C ASN A 334 -4.56 -15.82 23.14
N ASP A 335 -5.11 -17.03 23.20
CA ASP A 335 -4.34 -18.27 23.10
C ASP A 335 -3.64 -18.41 21.75
N TYR A 336 -4.26 -17.95 20.66
CA TYR A 336 -3.64 -17.97 19.34
C TYR A 336 -2.46 -17.00 19.25
N ILE A 337 -2.64 -15.78 19.76
CA ILE A 337 -1.58 -14.76 19.79
C ILE A 337 -0.42 -15.24 20.69
N ALA A 338 -0.73 -15.75 21.88
CA ALA A 338 0.24 -16.31 22.81
C ALA A 338 1.05 -17.46 22.19
N ALA A 339 0.39 -18.37 21.47
CA ALA A 339 1.03 -19.51 20.82
C ALA A 339 2.00 -19.12 19.69
N LEU A 340 1.82 -17.95 19.08
CA LEU A 340 2.75 -17.40 18.09
C LEU A 340 3.97 -16.73 18.74
N GLY A 341 4.00 -16.63 20.07
CA GLY A 341 5.09 -16.00 20.82
C GLY A 341 5.19 -14.51 20.56
N SER A 342 4.08 -13.87 20.16
CA SER A 342 4.02 -12.45 19.89
C SER A 342 3.38 -11.68 21.04
N ASP A 343 3.74 -10.41 21.19
CA ASP A 343 3.00 -9.40 21.96
C ASP A 343 2.87 -9.62 23.48
N GLY A 344 3.46 -10.68 24.05
CA GLY A 344 3.42 -10.96 25.48
C GLY A 344 2.01 -11.26 26.01
N VAL A 345 1.12 -11.75 25.16
CA VAL A 345 -0.26 -12.08 25.51
C VAL A 345 -0.31 -13.38 26.32
N GLU A 346 -1.07 -13.36 27.42
CA GLU A 346 -1.34 -14.54 28.24
C GLU A 346 -2.40 -15.43 27.57
N ALA A 347 -2.15 -16.74 27.51
CA ALA A 347 -3.13 -17.72 27.06
C ALA A 347 -4.20 -17.95 28.14
N ASN A 348 -5.20 -17.09 28.17
CA ASN A 348 -6.27 -17.06 29.18
C ASN A 348 -7.65 -17.51 28.64
N GLY A 349 -7.70 -18.10 27.44
CA GLY A 349 -8.92 -18.62 26.81
C GLY A 349 -9.89 -17.56 26.29
N GLN A 350 -9.54 -16.27 26.35
CA GLN A 350 -10.43 -15.21 25.89
C GLN A 350 -10.45 -15.12 24.36
N VAL A 351 -11.66 -14.97 23.81
CA VAL A 351 -11.90 -14.87 22.37
C VAL A 351 -12.85 -13.72 22.08
N CYS A 352 -12.35 -12.67 21.44
CA CYS A 352 -13.12 -11.50 21.06
C CYS A 352 -13.77 -11.67 19.68
N GLU A 353 -14.65 -10.73 19.33
CA GLU A 353 -15.19 -10.55 17.98
C GLU A 353 -14.34 -9.55 17.17
N PRO A 354 -14.20 -9.72 15.84
CA PRO A 354 -13.41 -8.82 15.01
C PRO A 354 -13.92 -7.37 15.03
N ASN A 355 -13.01 -6.41 15.14
CA ASN A 355 -13.32 -4.99 15.24
C ASN A 355 -12.35 -4.13 14.43
N ALA A 356 -12.90 -3.17 13.68
CA ALA A 356 -12.13 -2.26 12.84
C ALA A 356 -11.92 -0.86 13.43
N TRP A 357 -12.52 -0.56 14.58
CA TRP A 357 -12.64 0.82 15.07
C TRP A 357 -12.13 0.99 16.51
N PRO A 358 -11.35 2.05 16.81
CA PRO A 358 -11.04 2.46 18.18
C PRO A 358 -12.26 2.80 19.03
N PHE A 359 -13.31 3.37 18.42
CA PHE A 359 -14.55 3.74 19.08
C PHE A 359 -15.74 3.11 18.35
N PRO A 360 -15.95 1.78 18.48
CA PRO A 360 -16.98 1.03 17.78
C PRO A 360 -18.37 1.23 18.43
N ALA A 361 -18.76 2.46 18.72
CA ALA A 361 -20.11 2.82 19.15
C ALA A 361 -20.22 4.35 19.11
N VAL A 362 -21.08 4.86 18.23
CA VAL A 362 -21.68 6.19 18.35
C VAL A 362 -23.06 6.07 17.70
N ASP A 363 -23.96 5.40 18.40
CA ASP A 363 -25.40 5.56 18.22
C ASP A 363 -26.03 5.70 19.62
#